data_AF-A0A800MAE7-F1
#
_entry.id   AF-A0A800MAE7-F1
#
_cell.length_a   1.000
_cell.length_b   1.000
_cell.length_c   1.000
_cell.angle_alpha   90.00
_cell.angle_beta   90.00
_cell.angle_gamma   90.00
#
_symmetry.space_group_name_H-M   'P 1'
#
loop_
_entity.id
_entity.type
_entity.pdbx_description
1 polymer ?
#
loop_
_entity_poly.entity_id
_entity_poly.type
_entity_poly.pdbx_seq_one_letter_code
_entity_poly.pdbx_strand_id
1 'polypeptide(L)'
;MKKQIIALTLLLALGAQAEEKGFQKIFNGKDLSGWAGPVQNYQAIDGTLRCKPGKGGTIYTKEVYGDFVVRMEILLPKGGNNGLAIRYPGKGDTAYVGMCELQILDNTSPKYAKLHPAQYHGSAYGMFPAK
;
A
#
# COMPACT_ATOMS: atom_id res chain seq x y z
N MET A 1 3.16 52.69 -11.32
CA MET A 1 2.85 51.68 -10.30
C MET A 1 4.02 50.69 -10.23
N LYS A 2 4.78 50.69 -9.12
CA LYS A 2 5.96 49.82 -8.95
C LYS A 2 5.49 48.40 -8.60
N LYS A 3 5.79 47.41 -9.44
CA LYS A 3 5.49 46.00 -9.18
C LYS A 3 6.59 45.45 -8.25
N GLN A 4 6.23 45.14 -7.01
CA GLN A 4 7.10 44.39 -6.09
C GLN A 4 6.96 42.89 -6.41
N ILE A 5 8.09 42.22 -6.59
CA ILE A 5 8.18 40.77 -6.72
C ILE A 5 8.33 40.20 -5.31
N ILE A 6 7.31 39.48 -4.84
CA ILE A 6 7.39 38.71 -3.60
C ILE A 6 8.06 37.38 -3.96
N ALA A 7 9.29 37.18 -3.49
CA ALA A 7 9.93 35.87 -3.54
C ALA A 7 9.33 35.00 -2.43
N LEU A 8 8.53 34.01 -2.82
CA LEU A 8 8.00 32.99 -1.92
C LEU A 8 9.07 31.90 -1.76
N THR A 9 9.81 31.92 -0.65
CA THR A 9 10.71 30.82 -0.29
C THR A 9 9.87 29.62 0.11
N LEU A 10 9.69 28.69 -0.82
CA LEU A 10 9.08 27.39 -0.54
C LEU A 10 10.07 26.57 0.28
N LEU A 11 9.82 26.47 1.59
CA LEU A 11 10.54 25.56 2.46
C LEU A 11 10.12 24.13 2.09
N LEU A 12 10.86 23.48 1.19
CA LEU A 12 10.75 22.05 0.96
C LEU A 12 11.23 21.34 2.23
N ALA A 13 10.30 21.04 3.13
CA ALA A 13 10.48 20.00 4.12
C ALA A 13 10.55 18.66 3.37
N LEU A 14 11.71 18.35 2.81
CA LEU A 14 12.08 16.99 2.47
C LEU A 14 12.08 16.21 3.78
N GLY A 15 10.93 15.66 4.14
CA GLY A 15 10.75 14.79 5.28
C GLY A 15 11.63 13.56 5.10
N ALA A 16 12.88 13.64 5.52
CA ALA A 16 13.67 12.48 5.84
C ALA A 16 12.97 11.85 7.05
N GLN A 17 11.98 11.00 6.78
CA GLN A 17 11.34 10.18 7.79
C GLN A 17 12.45 9.37 8.45
N ALA A 18 12.70 9.66 9.73
CA ALA A 18 13.81 9.13 10.50
C ALA A 18 13.88 7.61 10.37
N GLU A 19 15.10 7.08 10.35
CA GLU A 19 15.32 5.63 10.27
C GLU A 19 14.75 4.98 11.54
N GLU A 20 13.71 4.17 11.38
CA GLU A 20 13.11 3.48 12.52
C GLU A 20 13.99 2.28 12.87
N LYS A 21 14.56 2.30 14.08
CA LYS A 21 15.47 1.25 14.55
C LYS A 21 14.81 -0.13 14.46
N GLY A 22 15.45 -1.04 13.73
CA GLY A 22 14.97 -2.42 13.54
C GLY A 22 14.02 -2.61 12.35
N PHE A 23 13.69 -1.55 11.61
CA PHE A 23 12.92 -1.65 10.37
C PHE A 23 13.77 -1.26 9.17
N GLN A 24 13.63 -2.04 8.10
CA GLN A 24 14.13 -1.68 6.77
C GLN A 24 13.01 -1.05 5.95
N LYS A 25 13.32 0.04 5.25
CA LYS A 25 12.38 0.63 4.27
C LYS A 25 12.24 -0.28 3.06
N ILE A 26 11.03 -0.82 2.87
CA ILE A 26 10.68 -1.64 1.68
C ILE A 26 10.37 -0.76 0.47
N PHE A 27 9.71 0.39 0.69
CA PHE A 27 9.51 1.40 -0.33
C PHE A 27 10.53 2.53 -0.17
N ASN A 28 11.22 2.87 -1.25
CA ASN A 28 12.30 3.88 -1.22
C ASN A 28 11.77 5.33 -1.27
N GLY A 29 10.46 5.54 -1.39
CA GLY A 29 9.82 6.87 -1.46
C GLY A 29 9.90 7.55 -2.83
N LYS A 30 10.60 6.96 -3.81
CA LYS A 30 10.96 7.61 -5.07
C LYS A 30 10.46 6.88 -6.30
N ASP A 31 10.53 5.55 -6.31
CA ASP A 31 10.16 4.72 -7.44
C ASP A 31 9.88 3.26 -7.01
N LEU A 32 9.59 2.40 -7.98
CA LEU A 32 9.29 0.98 -7.77
C LEU A 32 10.53 0.07 -7.91
N SER A 33 11.74 0.61 -7.74
CA SER A 33 12.94 -0.22 -7.66
C SER A 33 12.81 -1.22 -6.51
N GLY A 34 13.17 -2.48 -6.76
CA GLY A 34 12.96 -3.57 -5.81
C GLY A 34 11.57 -4.22 -5.88
N TRP A 35 10.67 -3.74 -6.73
CA TRP A 35 9.34 -4.32 -6.94
C TRP A 35 9.23 -5.04 -8.30
N ALA A 36 8.34 -6.02 -8.37
CA ALA A 36 7.97 -6.80 -9.55
C ALA A 36 6.43 -6.90 -9.67
N GLY A 37 5.94 -7.54 -10.73
CA GLY A 37 4.53 -7.56 -11.09
C GLY A 37 4.15 -6.41 -12.04
N PRO A 38 2.88 -5.98 -12.07
CA PRO A 38 2.41 -4.92 -12.97
C PRO A 38 2.80 -3.52 -12.48
N VAL A 39 4.09 -3.29 -12.23
CA VAL A 39 4.63 -2.04 -11.66
C VAL A 39 4.27 -0.79 -12.47
N GLN A 40 4.04 -0.93 -13.78
CA GLN A 40 3.57 0.14 -14.68
C GLN A 40 2.17 0.67 -14.30
N ASN A 41 1.38 -0.10 -13.57
CA ASN A 41 0.06 0.28 -13.06
C ASN A 41 0.15 1.12 -11.78
N TYR A 42 1.35 1.28 -11.23
CA TYR A 42 1.61 2.02 -10.00
C TYR A 42 2.52 3.20 -10.26
N GLN A 43 2.58 4.12 -9.31
CA GLN A 43 3.44 5.29 -9.34
C GLN A 43 3.88 5.67 -7.93
N ALA A 44 5.11 6.17 -7.83
CA ALA A 44 5.59 6.88 -6.66
C ALA A 44 5.23 8.35 -6.80
N ILE A 45 4.46 8.89 -5.85
CA ILE A 45 4.06 10.30 -5.83
C ILE A 45 4.04 10.78 -4.38
N ASP A 46 4.67 11.92 -4.11
CA ASP A 46 4.75 12.53 -2.78
C ASP A 46 5.23 11.58 -1.67
N GLY A 47 6.23 10.73 -1.97
CA GLY A 47 6.73 9.75 -1.01
C GLY A 47 5.79 8.56 -0.77
N THR A 48 4.71 8.42 -1.54
CA THR A 48 3.72 7.34 -1.42
C THR A 48 3.71 6.44 -2.65
N LEU A 49 3.43 5.15 -2.45
CA LEU A 49 3.18 4.20 -3.53
C LEU A 49 1.67 4.18 -3.81
N ARG A 50 1.27 4.51 -5.04
CA ARG A 50 -0.14 4.66 -5.43
C ARG A 50 -0.48 3.84 -6.67
N CYS A 51 -1.58 3.11 -6.64
CA CYS A 51 -2.16 2.51 -7.84
C CYS A 51 -2.79 3.59 -8.73
N LYS A 52 -2.55 3.53 -10.04
CA LYS A 52 -3.12 4.49 -10.99
C LYS A 52 -4.64 4.30 -11.14
N PRO A 53 -5.41 5.37 -11.38
CA PRO A 53 -6.86 5.26 -11.60
C PRO A 53 -7.21 4.24 -12.69
N GLY A 54 -8.20 3.38 -12.41
CA GLY A 54 -8.66 2.34 -13.34
C GLY A 54 -7.64 1.22 -13.62
N LYS A 55 -6.54 1.16 -12.87
CA LYS A 55 -5.56 0.07 -12.93
C LYS A 55 -5.62 -0.79 -11.66
N GLY A 56 -4.83 -1.86 -11.64
CA GLY A 56 -4.75 -2.79 -10.52
C GLY A 56 -3.72 -3.89 -10.74
N GLY A 57 -3.88 -4.99 -10.02
CA GLY A 57 -2.98 -6.14 -10.02
C GLY A 57 -1.93 -6.06 -8.91
N THR A 58 -1.36 -7.20 -8.54
CA THR A 58 -0.51 -7.31 -7.35
C THR A 58 0.95 -7.04 -7.69
N ILE A 59 1.51 -5.95 -7.17
CA ILE A 59 2.96 -5.78 -7.10
C ILE A 59 3.53 -6.47 -5.86
N TYR A 60 4.77 -6.93 -5.95
CA TYR A 60 5.44 -7.64 -4.87
C TYR A 60 6.93 -7.30 -4.83
N THR A 61 7.58 -7.51 -3.69
CA THR A 61 9.03 -7.32 -3.57
C THR A 61 9.77 -8.37 -4.39
N LYS A 62 10.88 -7.99 -5.01
CA LYS A 62 11.81 -8.94 -5.64
C LYS A 62 12.50 -9.81 -4.57
N GLU A 63 12.80 -9.19 -3.43
CA GLU A 63 13.32 -9.89 -2.27
C GLU A 63 12.27 -10.78 -1.62
N VAL A 64 12.72 -11.92 -1.10
CA VAL A 64 11.90 -12.90 -0.40
C VAL A 64 12.25 -12.86 1.07
N TYR A 65 11.22 -12.71 1.90
CA TYR A 65 11.38 -12.62 3.35
C TYR A 65 10.91 -13.92 4.00
N GLY A 66 11.67 -14.37 5.01
CA GLY A 66 11.27 -15.40 5.98
C GLY A 66 10.42 -14.76 7.08
N ASP A 67 10.74 -14.97 8.35
CA ASP A 67 10.02 -14.29 9.43
C ASP A 67 10.23 -12.77 9.38
N PHE A 68 9.15 -12.01 9.50
CA PHE A 68 9.21 -10.55 9.42
C PHE A 68 8.13 -9.88 10.28
N VAL A 69 8.39 -8.62 10.62
CA VAL A 69 7.37 -7.67 11.09
C VAL A 69 7.25 -6.59 10.02
N VAL A 70 6.02 -6.32 9.58
CA VAL A 70 5.74 -5.28 8.60
C VAL A 70 4.91 -4.18 9.24
N ARG A 71 5.27 -2.94 8.95
CA ARG A 71 4.48 -1.76 9.28
C ARG A 71 4.27 -0.96 8.01
N MET A 72 3.03 -0.54 7.80
CA MET A 72 2.66 0.32 6.68
C MET A 72 1.51 1.22 7.07
N GLU A 73 1.44 2.37 6.41
CA GLU A 73 0.29 3.27 6.47
C GLU A 73 -0.49 3.13 5.16
N ILE A 74 -1.80 3.28 5.25
CA ILE A 74 -2.71 3.12 4.12
C ILE A 74 -3.65 4.30 4.01
N LEU A 75 -3.98 4.67 2.78
CA LEU A 75 -5.04 5.60 2.47
C LEU A 75 -5.87 5.00 1.33
N LEU A 76 -7.18 4.86 1.56
CA LEU A 76 -8.11 4.32 0.58
C LEU A 76 -9.03 5.42 0.04
N PRO A 77 -9.43 5.36 -1.25
CA PRO A 77 -10.59 6.11 -1.71
C PRO A 77 -11.86 5.55 -1.07
N LYS A 78 -12.95 6.31 -1.11
CA LYS A 78 -14.28 5.84 -0.69
C LYS A 78 -14.64 4.55 -1.44
N GLY A 79 -15.00 3.49 -0.71
CA GLY A 79 -15.29 2.16 -1.23
C GLY A 79 -14.08 1.36 -1.72
N GLY A 80 -12.86 1.82 -1.41
CA GLY A 80 -11.61 1.15 -1.77
C GLY A 80 -11.54 -0.28 -1.24
N ASN A 81 -10.92 -1.14 -2.04
CA ASN A 81 -10.62 -2.54 -1.72
C ASN A 81 -9.20 -2.84 -2.21
N ASN A 82 -8.39 -3.40 -1.32
CA ASN A 82 -6.99 -3.76 -1.54
C ASN A 82 -6.61 -4.84 -0.52
N GLY A 83 -5.37 -5.32 -0.55
CA GLY A 83 -4.86 -6.25 0.44
C GLY A 83 -3.35 -6.26 0.52
N LEU A 84 -2.85 -6.73 1.65
CA LEU A 84 -1.44 -7.08 1.83
C LEU A 84 -1.31 -8.60 1.75
N ALA A 85 -0.84 -9.09 0.61
CA ALA A 85 -0.51 -10.50 0.44
C ALA A 85 0.81 -10.83 1.15
N ILE A 86 0.82 -11.94 1.91
CA ILE A 86 2.02 -12.46 2.55
C ILE A 86 2.34 -13.86 2.01
N ARG A 87 3.64 -14.14 1.81
CA ARG A 87 4.15 -15.37 1.15
C ARG A 87 3.54 -15.60 -0.23
N TYR A 88 3.35 -14.54 -1.01
CA TYR A 88 2.84 -14.63 -2.38
C TYR A 88 3.94 -15.09 -3.34
N PRO A 89 3.72 -16.15 -4.16
CA PRO A 89 4.74 -16.69 -5.07
C PRO A 89 4.92 -15.88 -6.36
N GLY A 90 4.34 -14.69 -6.47
CA GLY A 90 4.47 -13.81 -7.64
C GLY A 90 3.51 -14.11 -8.80
N LYS A 91 2.67 -15.15 -8.69
CA LYS A 91 1.63 -15.52 -9.67
C LYS A 91 0.39 -16.10 -9.00
N GLY A 92 -0.75 -15.98 -9.69
CA GLY A 92 -2.04 -16.51 -9.22
C GLY A 92 -2.79 -15.52 -8.33
N ASP A 93 -3.87 -16.00 -7.70
CA ASP A 93 -4.66 -15.20 -6.77
C ASP A 93 -3.94 -15.08 -5.43
N THR A 94 -3.83 -13.86 -4.90
CA THR A 94 -3.09 -13.57 -3.67
C THR A 94 -3.66 -14.25 -2.43
N ALA A 95 -4.99 -14.35 -2.35
CA ALA A 95 -5.68 -14.89 -1.18
C ALA A 95 -5.65 -16.43 -1.14
N TYR A 96 -5.63 -17.08 -2.31
CA TYR A 96 -5.73 -18.55 -2.40
C TYR A 96 -4.41 -19.24 -2.77
N VAL A 97 -3.53 -18.58 -3.52
CA VAL A 97 -2.23 -19.13 -3.93
C VAL A 97 -1.11 -18.64 -3.02
N GLY A 98 -1.25 -17.43 -2.44
CA GLY A 98 -0.43 -17.01 -1.31
C GLY A 98 -0.82 -17.74 -0.03
N MET A 99 -0.06 -17.52 1.05
CA MET A 99 -0.41 -18.06 2.37
C MET A 99 -1.63 -17.34 2.96
N CYS A 100 -1.68 -16.01 2.81
CA CYS A 100 -2.72 -15.17 3.40
C CYS A 100 -2.73 -13.79 2.72
N GLU A 101 -3.92 -13.20 2.64
CA GLU A 101 -4.11 -11.79 2.35
C GLU A 101 -4.68 -11.11 3.60
N LEU A 102 -4.00 -10.08 4.08
CA LEU A 102 -4.54 -9.19 5.10
C LEU A 102 -5.42 -8.16 4.40
N GLN A 103 -6.72 -8.21 4.70
CA GLN A 103 -7.73 -7.42 4.01
C GLN A 103 -7.57 -5.92 4.30
N ILE A 104 -7.57 -5.10 3.24
CA ILE A 104 -7.52 -3.64 3.32
C ILE A 104 -8.75 -3.06 2.62
N LEU A 105 -9.81 -2.83 3.41
CA LEU A 105 -11.12 -2.45 2.89
C LEU A 105 -11.66 -1.16 3.55
N ASP A 106 -12.36 -0.34 2.79
CA ASP A 106 -13.25 0.69 3.37
C ASP A 106 -14.53 0.04 3.89
N ASN A 107 -14.50 -0.41 5.15
CA ASN A 107 -15.62 -1.08 5.82
C ASN A 107 -16.91 -0.23 5.87
N THR A 108 -16.79 1.10 5.75
CA THR A 108 -17.94 2.01 5.87
C THR A 108 -18.76 2.10 4.58
N SER A 109 -18.24 1.56 3.48
CA SER A 109 -18.90 1.61 2.19
C SER A 109 -20.16 0.74 2.16
N PRO A 110 -21.32 1.25 1.71
CA PRO A 110 -22.54 0.45 1.55
C PRO A 110 -22.36 -0.78 0.64
N LYS A 111 -21.37 -0.74 -0.28
CA LYS A 111 -21.01 -1.86 -1.15
C LYS A 111 -20.63 -3.13 -0.37
N TYR A 112 -20.10 -2.96 0.83
CA TYR A 112 -19.60 -4.05 1.68
C TYR A 112 -20.49 -4.28 2.91
N ALA A 113 -21.75 -3.84 2.87
CA ALA A 113 -22.67 -3.93 4.01
C ALA A 113 -23.01 -5.37 4.46
N LYS A 114 -22.74 -6.38 3.63
CA LYS A 114 -23.12 -7.77 3.87
C LYS A 114 -22.02 -8.75 3.45
N LEU A 115 -20.81 -8.54 3.95
CA LEU A 115 -19.72 -9.50 3.77
C LEU A 115 -19.68 -10.49 4.93
N HIS A 116 -19.04 -11.64 4.71
CA HIS A 116 -18.68 -12.52 5.81
C HIS A 116 -17.68 -11.81 6.75
N PRO A 117 -17.74 -12.02 8.08
CA PRO A 117 -16.86 -11.32 9.03
C PRO A 117 -15.36 -11.39 8.68
N ALA A 118 -14.90 -12.52 8.16
CA ALA A 118 -13.50 -12.72 7.72
C ALA A 118 -13.14 -12.01 6.40
N GLN A 119 -13.99 -11.15 5.86
CA GLN A 119 -13.73 -10.39 4.62
C GLN A 119 -13.62 -8.88 4.86
N TYR A 120 -13.74 -8.41 6.10
CA TYR A 120 -13.61 -6.99 6.45
C TYR A 120 -12.16 -6.59 6.76
N HIS A 121 -11.87 -5.29 6.73
CA HIS A 121 -10.55 -4.70 7.01
C HIS A 121 -9.90 -5.33 8.25
N GLY A 122 -8.62 -5.66 8.13
CA GLY A 122 -7.81 -6.27 9.20
C GLY A 122 -7.97 -7.79 9.34
N SER A 123 -8.90 -8.42 8.61
CA SER A 123 -9.06 -9.87 8.63
C SER A 123 -7.93 -10.58 7.89
N ALA A 124 -7.60 -11.79 8.32
CA ALA A 124 -6.95 -12.76 7.43
C ALA A 124 -8.03 -13.26 6.46
N TYR A 125 -8.01 -12.74 5.24
CA TYR A 125 -9.14 -12.81 4.31
C TYR A 125 -9.63 -14.25 4.11
N GLY A 126 -10.91 -14.48 4.41
CA GLY A 126 -11.56 -15.80 4.28
C GLY A 126 -11.17 -16.81 5.36
N MET A 127 -10.23 -16.50 6.25
CA MET A 127 -9.73 -17.41 7.28
C MET A 127 -10.20 -17.01 8.67
N PHE A 128 -9.91 -15.77 9.10
CA PHE A 128 -10.22 -15.29 10.45
C PHE A 128 -10.62 -13.81 10.43
N PRO A 129 -11.69 -13.43 11.16
CA PRO A 129 -12.08 -12.02 11.27
C PRO A 129 -11.05 -11.20 12.04
N ALA A 130 -10.98 -9.90 11.74
CA ALA A 130 -10.30 -8.93 12.58
C ALA A 130 -10.87 -8.95 14.02
N LYS A 131 -10.01 -8.64 15.00
CA LYS A 131 -10.40 -8.48 16.40
C LYS A 131 -10.71 -7.03 16.73
#